data_AF-A0AA42WX01-F1
#
_entry.id   AF-A0AA42WX01-F1
#
_cell.length_a   1.000
_cell.length_b   1.000
_cell.length_c   1.000
_cell.angle_alpha   90.00
_cell.angle_beta   90.00
_cell.angle_gamma   90.00
#
_symmetry.space_group_name_H-M   'P 1'
#
loop_
_entity.id
_entity.type
_entity.pdbx_description
1 polymer ?
#
loop_
_entity_poly.entity_id
_entity_poly.type
_entity_poly.pdbx_seq_one_letter_code
_entity_poly.pdbx_strand_id
1 'polypeptide(L)'
;MPSIRNTIDWLAARLRGQSHVTLRFTVHQRLAPMVEPMIERLLPFDDDGETYRCSISHWMLDERPVLHTHRGVVSTLRVDGPLQDAGGTYLPLGGLIEAPHVTAHLDPITVRQLDRRLQDAIDEVIQNWIIEHGLYDRPRQRREIDRPRADREAKRVIAAWVRGTTPDASGEACRKGSDHA
;
A
#
# COMPACT_ATOMS: atom_id res chain seq x y z
N MET A 1 -17.82 -8.06 4.36
CA MET A 1 -16.63 -8.94 4.19
C MET A 1 -16.56 -9.43 2.75
N PRO A 2 -15.69 -8.89 1.89
CA PRO A 2 -15.38 -9.50 0.61
C PRO A 2 -14.31 -10.59 0.82
N SER A 3 -14.73 -11.82 0.55
CA SER A 3 -13.98 -13.06 0.63
C SER A 3 -12.92 -13.18 -0.47
N ILE A 4 -11.91 -14.02 -0.21
CA ILE A 4 -10.68 -14.39 -0.95
C ILE A 4 -10.91 -14.93 -2.39
N ARG A 5 -11.98 -14.55 -3.09
CA ARG A 5 -12.31 -15.02 -4.45
C ARG A 5 -11.51 -14.39 -5.59
N ASN A 6 -10.77 -13.29 -5.36
CA ASN A 6 -10.12 -12.55 -6.45
C ASN A 6 -8.79 -13.15 -6.95
N THR A 7 -8.13 -14.03 -6.20
CA THR A 7 -6.81 -14.55 -6.61
C THR A 7 -6.87 -15.63 -7.71
N ILE A 8 -8.00 -16.33 -7.83
CA ILE A 8 -8.18 -17.41 -8.83
C ILE A 8 -8.59 -16.84 -10.20
N ASP A 9 -9.33 -15.73 -10.23
CA ASP A 9 -9.75 -15.10 -11.48
C ASP A 9 -8.59 -14.48 -12.27
N TRP A 10 -7.53 -14.03 -11.59
CA TRP A 10 -6.33 -13.46 -12.24
C TRP A 10 -5.53 -14.49 -13.06
N LEU A 11 -5.39 -15.74 -12.58
CA LEU A 11 -4.74 -16.81 -13.33
C LEU A 11 -5.56 -17.20 -14.57
N ALA A 12 -6.88 -17.19 -14.44
CA ALA A 12 -7.79 -17.50 -15.54
C ALA A 12 -7.91 -16.36 -16.57
N ALA A 13 -7.75 -15.11 -16.16
CA ALA A 13 -7.69 -13.94 -17.03
C ALA A 13 -6.36 -13.88 -17.80
N ARG A 14 -5.23 -14.22 -17.17
CA ARG A 14 -3.92 -14.27 -17.83
C ARG A 14 -3.84 -15.30 -18.96
N LEU A 15 -4.68 -16.34 -18.91
CA LEU A 15 -4.75 -17.41 -19.91
C LEU A 15 -5.79 -17.16 -21.02
N ARG A 16 -6.69 -16.19 -20.86
CA ARG A 16 -7.76 -15.88 -21.83
C ARG A 16 -7.52 -14.53 -22.50
N GLY A 17 -6.82 -14.56 -23.62
CA GLY A 17 -7.01 -13.69 -24.79
C GLY A 17 -7.04 -12.17 -24.56
N GLN A 18 -6.04 -11.48 -25.10
CA GLN A 18 -5.93 -10.02 -25.18
C GLN A 18 -7.14 -9.35 -25.86
N SER A 19 -8.23 -9.12 -25.13
CA SER A 19 -9.31 -8.25 -25.59
C SER A 19 -8.97 -6.80 -25.25
N HIS A 20 -8.59 -6.02 -26.26
CA HIS A 20 -8.38 -4.59 -26.11
C HIS A 20 -9.70 -3.85 -26.26
N VAL A 21 -9.98 -2.90 -25.37
CA VAL A 21 -11.16 -2.03 -25.42
C VAL A 21 -10.68 -0.59 -25.47
N THR A 22 -11.29 0.22 -26.34
CA THR A 22 -11.00 1.66 -26.40
C THR A 22 -11.92 2.42 -25.45
N LEU A 23 -11.34 3.13 -24.49
CA LEU A 23 -12.03 4.06 -23.61
C LEU A 23 -11.84 5.49 -24.15
N ARG A 24 -12.90 6.31 -24.14
CA ARG A 24 -12.87 7.71 -24.57
C ARG A 24 -13.40 8.60 -23.45
N PHE A 25 -12.64 9.63 -23.10
CA PHE A 25 -12.98 10.58 -22.05
C PHE A 25 -12.89 12.01 -22.56
N THR A 26 -13.80 12.87 -22.09
CA THR A 26 -13.73 14.32 -22.32
C THR A 26 -13.26 14.99 -21.05
N VAL A 27 -12.16 15.74 -21.13
CA VAL A 27 -11.56 16.44 -19.99
C VAL A 27 -11.42 17.92 -20.29
N HIS A 28 -11.41 18.74 -19.24
CA HIS A 28 -11.13 20.16 -19.37
C HIS A 28 -9.69 20.36 -19.87
N GLN A 29 -9.46 21.28 -20.82
CA GLN A 29 -8.16 21.47 -21.48
C GLN A 29 -7.00 21.66 -20.49
N ARG A 30 -7.22 22.39 -19.39
CA ARG A 30 -6.20 22.61 -18.35
C ARG A 30 -5.84 21.35 -17.55
N LEU A 31 -6.74 20.38 -17.49
CA LEU A 31 -6.53 19.12 -16.76
C LEU A 31 -5.88 18.05 -17.64
N ALA A 32 -6.01 18.15 -18.96
CA ALA A 32 -5.51 17.13 -19.89
C ALA A 32 -4.03 16.78 -19.65
N PRO A 33 -3.09 17.75 -19.54
CA PRO A 33 -1.67 17.43 -19.31
C PRO A 33 -1.39 16.79 -17.95
N MET A 34 -2.28 16.97 -16.97
CA MET A 34 -2.14 16.38 -15.63
C MET A 34 -2.72 14.96 -15.58
N VAL A 35 -3.85 14.74 -16.25
CA VAL A 35 -4.63 13.49 -16.16
C VAL A 35 -4.10 12.43 -17.13
N GLU A 36 -3.64 12.83 -18.32
CA GLU A 36 -3.10 11.91 -19.32
C GLU A 36 -2.02 10.96 -18.76
N PRO A 37 -0.92 11.44 -18.14
CA PRO A 37 0.10 10.54 -17.59
C PRO A 37 -0.39 9.69 -16.40
N MET A 38 -1.44 10.13 -15.68
CA MET A 38 -2.04 9.33 -14.62
C MET A 38 -2.80 8.14 -15.20
N ILE A 39 -3.60 8.37 -16.24
CA ILE A 39 -4.31 7.31 -16.96
C ILE A 39 -3.30 6.34 -17.56
N GLU A 40 -2.28 6.85 -18.26
CA GLU A 40 -1.24 6.01 -18.87
C GLU A 40 -0.54 5.08 -17.87
N ARG A 41 -0.34 5.50 -16.61
CA ARG A 41 0.22 4.64 -15.56
C ARG A 41 -0.73 3.56 -15.06
N LEU A 42 -2.04 3.77 -15.18
CA LEU A 42 -3.07 2.82 -14.72
C LEU A 42 -3.40 1.74 -15.76
N LEU A 43 -3.09 1.96 -17.03
CA LEU A 43 -3.46 1.08 -18.14
C LEU A 43 -2.62 -0.20 -18.29
N PRO A 44 -1.30 -0.23 -18.01
CA PRO A 44 -0.49 -1.43 -18.20
C PRO A 44 -1.09 -2.66 -17.51
N PHE A 45 -1.16 -3.76 -18.24
CA PHE A 45 -1.63 -5.05 -17.72
C PHE A 45 -0.44 -5.88 -17.21
N ASP A 46 0.28 -5.29 -16.26
CA ASP A 46 1.43 -5.87 -15.57
C ASP A 46 1.34 -5.59 -14.06
N ASP A 47 2.34 -6.05 -13.31
CA ASP A 47 2.39 -5.90 -11.85
C ASP A 47 2.44 -4.41 -11.43
N ASP A 48 3.05 -3.55 -12.24
CA ASP A 48 3.15 -2.10 -11.97
C ASP A 48 1.77 -1.44 -12.13
N GLY A 49 1.11 -1.65 -13.26
CA GLY A 49 -0.24 -1.13 -13.50
C GLY A 49 -1.25 -1.67 -12.48
N GLU A 50 -1.12 -2.94 -12.08
CA GLU A 50 -1.95 -3.50 -11.01
C GLU A 50 -1.70 -2.84 -9.66
N THR A 51 -0.44 -2.59 -9.33
CA THR A 51 -0.06 -1.85 -8.11
C THR A 51 -0.65 -0.45 -8.12
N TYR A 52 -0.60 0.26 -9.25
CA TYR A 52 -1.21 1.58 -9.38
C TYR A 52 -2.73 1.52 -9.18
N ARG A 53 -3.44 0.62 -9.86
CA ARG A 53 -4.90 0.45 -9.69
C ARG A 53 -5.29 0.08 -8.26
N CYS A 54 -4.54 -0.82 -7.63
CA CYS A 54 -4.76 -1.20 -6.24
C CYS A 54 -4.56 -0.01 -5.28
N SER A 55 -3.54 0.82 -5.50
CA SER A 55 -3.25 1.96 -4.62
C SER A 55 -4.36 3.02 -4.58
N ILE A 56 -5.10 3.19 -5.69
CA ILE A 56 -6.22 4.13 -5.79
C ILE A 56 -7.59 3.47 -5.71
N SER A 57 -7.66 2.14 -5.49
CA SER A 57 -8.91 1.38 -5.52
C SER A 57 -10.00 1.92 -4.58
N HIS A 58 -9.58 2.52 -3.46
CA HIS A 58 -10.44 3.17 -2.48
C HIS A 58 -11.26 4.34 -3.07
N TRP A 59 -10.76 5.03 -4.10
CA TRP A 59 -11.48 6.11 -4.79
C TRP A 59 -12.81 5.65 -5.42
N MET A 60 -12.93 4.36 -5.74
CA MET A 60 -14.13 3.78 -6.34
C MET A 60 -15.13 3.24 -5.32
N LEU A 61 -14.73 3.11 -4.05
CA LEU A 61 -15.51 2.46 -3.00
C LEU A 61 -16.04 3.45 -1.97
N ASP A 62 -15.35 4.58 -1.79
CA ASP A 62 -15.64 5.53 -0.73
C ASP A 62 -16.60 6.64 -1.21
N GLU A 63 -17.61 6.95 -0.38
CA GLU A 63 -18.60 8.00 -0.69
C GLU A 63 -18.00 9.41 -0.72
N ARG A 64 -16.93 9.63 0.06
CA ARG A 64 -16.19 10.89 0.12
C ARG A 64 -14.80 10.69 -0.45
N PRO A 65 -14.24 11.71 -1.16
CA PRO A 65 -12.84 11.67 -1.57
C PRO A 65 -11.94 11.47 -0.37
N VAL A 66 -11.03 10.50 -0.44
CA VAL A 66 -10.07 10.24 0.62
C VAL A 66 -8.85 11.13 0.44
N LEU A 67 -8.44 11.82 1.49
CA LEU A 67 -7.20 12.59 1.51
C LEU A 67 -6.00 11.67 1.70
N HIS A 68 -6.08 10.79 2.69
CA HIS A 68 -5.11 9.74 2.97
C HIS A 68 -5.67 8.70 3.94
N THR A 69 -5.02 7.53 3.97
CA THR A 69 -5.39 6.40 4.82
C THR A 69 -4.18 5.93 5.61
N HIS A 70 -4.32 5.85 6.92
CA HIS A 70 -3.37 5.20 7.80
C HIS A 70 -3.80 3.75 8.03
N ARG A 71 -2.90 2.80 7.80
CA ARG A 71 -3.21 1.38 7.89
C ARG A 71 -2.22 0.67 8.79
N GLY A 72 -2.72 0.13 9.90
CA GLY A 72 -2.06 -0.90 10.68
C GLY A 72 -2.40 -2.30 10.15
N VAL A 73 -1.98 -3.34 10.88
CA VAL A 73 -2.23 -4.73 10.48
C VAL A 73 -3.74 -5.05 10.47
N VAL A 74 -4.47 -4.55 11.47
CA VAL A 74 -5.91 -4.84 11.65
C VAL A 74 -6.77 -3.59 11.81
N SER A 75 -6.16 -2.40 11.84
CA SER A 75 -6.83 -1.13 12.09
C SER A 75 -6.55 -0.15 10.96
N THR A 76 -7.55 0.65 10.61
CA THR A 76 -7.48 1.63 9.54
C THR A 76 -8.09 2.94 10.04
N LEU A 77 -7.44 4.06 9.74
CA LEU A 77 -8.04 5.39 9.78
C LEU A 77 -8.06 5.95 8.37
N ARG A 78 -9.25 6.26 7.88
CA ARG A 78 -9.47 6.99 6.63
C ARG A 78 -9.79 8.44 6.96
N VAL A 79 -9.09 9.38 6.32
CA VAL A 79 -9.34 10.81 6.46
C VAL A 79 -10.07 11.31 5.21
N ASP A 80 -11.28 11.83 5.42
CA ASP A 80 -12.20 12.20 4.34
C ASP A 80 -12.07 13.70 4.01
N GLY A 81 -11.95 14.00 2.72
CA GLY A 81 -11.98 15.34 2.18
C GLY A 81 -13.34 15.69 1.54
N PRO A 82 -13.40 16.78 0.76
CA PRO A 82 -12.33 17.76 0.53
C PRO A 82 -11.95 18.58 1.78
N LEU A 83 -10.72 19.11 1.81
CA LEU A 83 -10.29 20.04 2.87
C LEU A 83 -11.15 21.32 2.85
N GLN A 84 -11.55 21.78 4.03
CA GLN A 84 -12.29 23.03 4.24
C GLN A 84 -11.39 24.07 4.90
N ASP A 85 -11.35 25.28 4.36
CA ASP A 85 -10.69 26.41 5.02
C ASP A 85 -11.53 26.89 6.21
N ALA A 86 -10.94 26.82 7.40
CA ALA A 86 -11.50 27.31 8.65
C ALA A 86 -10.53 28.31 9.29
N GLY A 87 -10.52 29.54 8.74
CA GLY A 87 -9.73 30.64 9.30
C GLY A 87 -8.22 30.44 9.13
N GLY A 88 -7.77 29.96 7.98
CA GLY A 88 -6.36 29.70 7.69
C GLY A 88 -5.87 28.31 8.13
N THR A 89 -6.76 27.51 8.71
CA THR A 89 -6.52 26.09 8.97
C THR A 89 -7.37 25.26 8.02
N TYR A 90 -6.74 24.34 7.30
CA TYR A 90 -7.46 23.35 6.49
C TYR A 90 -7.87 22.17 7.36
N LEU A 91 -9.18 21.89 7.39
CA LEU A 91 -9.78 20.78 8.14
C LEU A 91 -10.34 19.73 7.18
N PRO A 92 -10.20 18.43 7.47
CA PRO A 92 -10.93 17.38 6.77
C PRO A 92 -12.44 17.47 7.05
N LEU A 93 -13.27 16.87 6.19
CA LEU A 93 -14.72 16.82 6.41
C LEU A 93 -15.16 15.73 7.39
N GLY A 94 -14.25 14.84 7.77
CA GLY A 94 -14.46 13.78 8.73
C GLY A 94 -13.50 12.64 8.51
N GLY A 95 -13.81 11.49 9.06
CA GLY A 95 -13.07 10.26 8.80
C GLY A 95 -13.84 9.04 9.21
N LEU A 96 -13.25 7.89 8.94
CA LEU A 96 -13.75 6.58 9.34
C LEU A 96 -12.61 5.83 10.02
N ILE A 97 -12.86 5.37 11.25
CA ILE A 97 -11.99 4.41 11.92
C ILE A 97 -12.61 3.02 11.83
N GLU A 98 -11.78 2.06 11.44
CA GLU A 98 -12.13 0.64 11.39
C GLU A 98 -11.07 -0.15 12.17
N ALA A 99 -11.52 -1.01 13.08
CA ALA A 99 -10.69 -1.96 13.81
C ALA A 99 -11.55 -3.19 14.16
N PRO A 100 -10.98 -4.28 14.69
CA PRO A 100 -11.80 -5.42 15.12
C PRO A 100 -12.90 -4.97 16.08
N HIS A 101 -14.16 -5.17 15.68
CA HIS A 101 -15.37 -4.78 16.41
C HIS A 101 -15.62 -3.27 16.56
N VAL A 102 -14.89 -2.43 15.83
CA VAL A 102 -15.07 -0.97 15.85
C VAL A 102 -15.18 -0.44 14.44
N THR A 103 -16.30 0.22 14.15
CA THR A 103 -16.48 1.04 12.95
C THR A 103 -17.14 2.33 13.39
N ALA A 104 -16.45 3.46 13.26
CA ALA A 104 -16.97 4.75 13.71
C ALA A 104 -16.60 5.88 12.77
N HIS A 105 -17.59 6.71 12.45
CA HIS A 105 -17.36 7.98 11.78
C HIS A 105 -16.86 9.01 12.79
N LEU A 106 -15.88 9.79 12.37
CA LEU A 106 -15.27 10.86 13.15
C LEU A 106 -15.66 12.20 12.56
N ASP A 107 -15.95 13.16 13.43
CA ASP A 107 -16.12 14.56 13.04
C ASP A 107 -14.77 15.19 12.62
N PRO A 108 -14.79 16.32 11.89
CA PRO A 108 -13.59 17.04 11.43
C PRO A 108 -12.50 17.29 12.48
N ILE A 109 -12.88 17.57 13.73
CA ILE A 109 -11.93 17.93 14.78
C ILE A 109 -11.29 16.67 15.34
N THR A 110 -12.10 15.65 15.63
CA THR A 110 -11.62 14.37 16.15
C THR A 110 -10.70 13.67 15.16
N VAL A 111 -11.07 13.62 13.87
CA VAL A 111 -10.21 13.01 12.85
C VAL A 111 -8.88 13.75 12.71
N ARG A 112 -8.85 15.09 12.78
CA ARG A 112 -7.61 15.87 12.68
C ARG A 112 -6.69 15.62 13.87
N GLN A 113 -7.24 15.50 15.07
CA GLN A 113 -6.45 15.19 16.27
C GLN A 113 -5.82 13.81 16.16
N LEU A 114 -6.61 12.81 15.73
CA LEU A 114 -6.12 11.45 15.56
C LEU A 114 -5.09 11.34 14.43
N ASP A 115 -5.35 12.00 13.29
CA ASP A 115 -4.45 12.05 12.14
C ASP A 115 -3.08 12.60 12.52
N ARG A 116 -3.04 13.73 13.24
CA ARG A 116 -1.79 14.30 13.76
C ARG A 116 -1.04 13.36 14.68
N ARG A 117 -1.75 12.73 15.61
CA ARG A 117 -1.13 11.77 16.54
C ARG A 117 -0.50 10.58 15.80
N LEU A 118 -1.14 10.11 14.72
CA LEU A 118 -0.58 9.05 13.89
C LEU A 118 0.63 9.53 13.09
N GLN A 119 0.58 10.74 12.52
CA GLN A 119 1.72 11.34 11.81
C GLN A 119 2.92 11.50 12.75
N ASP A 120 2.73 12.04 13.95
CA ASP A 120 3.79 12.21 14.95
C ASP A 120 4.41 10.85 15.33
N ALA A 121 3.58 9.81 15.49
CA ALA A 121 4.06 8.46 15.80
C ALA A 121 4.83 7.82 14.63
N ILE A 122 4.39 8.04 13.39
CA ILE A 122 5.11 7.59 12.18
C ILE A 122 6.47 8.29 12.10
N ASP A 123 6.50 9.60 12.29
CA ASP A 123 7.73 10.40 12.25
C ASP A 123 8.72 9.93 13.32
N GLU A 124 8.25 9.73 14.56
CA GLU A 124 9.08 9.21 15.64
C GLU A 124 9.72 7.86 15.30
N VAL A 125 8.93 6.90 14.78
CA VAL A 125 9.43 5.58 14.37
C VAL A 125 10.47 5.69 13.26
N ILE A 126 10.22 6.54 12.25
CA ILE A 126 11.16 6.77 11.15
C ILE A 126 12.46 7.39 11.65
N GLN A 127 12.39 8.41 12.52
CA GLN A 127 13.59 9.06 13.06
C GLN A 127 14.42 8.10 13.91
N ASN A 128 13.78 7.31 14.78
CA ASN A 128 14.48 6.31 15.58
C ASN A 128 15.17 5.28 14.68
N TRP A 129 14.49 4.78 13.65
CA TRP A 129 15.09 3.84 12.70
C TRP A 129 16.31 4.43 11.96
N ILE A 130 16.23 5.70 11.54
CA ILE A 130 17.33 6.43 10.89
C ILE A 130 18.55 6.47 11.80
N ILE A 131 18.36 6.78 13.09
CA ILE A 131 19.43 6.88 14.09
C ILE A 131 20.03 5.51 14.37
N GLU A 132 19.19 4.51 14.70
CA GLU A 132 19.63 3.14 15.03
C GLU A 132 20.47 2.50 13.92
N HIS A 133 20.16 2.82 12.66
CA HIS A 133 20.84 2.25 11.49
C HIS A 133 21.93 3.15 10.89
N GLY A 134 22.27 4.25 11.56
CA GLY A 134 23.31 5.19 11.16
C GLY A 134 23.09 5.76 9.75
N LEU A 135 21.84 6.02 9.36
CA LEU A 135 21.54 6.44 7.98
C LEU A 135 22.05 7.86 7.68
N TYR A 136 22.29 8.68 8.70
CA TYR A 136 22.93 10.00 8.54
C TYR A 136 24.39 9.92 8.10
N ASP A 137 25.09 8.85 8.44
CA ASP A 137 26.51 8.67 8.11
C ASP A 137 26.70 8.17 6.66
N ARG A 138 25.62 7.77 5.99
CA ARG A 138 25.65 7.28 4.62
C ARG A 138 25.67 8.44 3.63
N PRO A 139 26.33 8.29 2.47
CA PRO A 139 26.27 9.30 1.43
C PRO A 139 24.82 9.49 0.96
N ARG A 140 24.44 10.75 0.76
CA ARG A 140 23.10 11.10 0.25
C ARG A 140 22.87 10.43 -1.10
N GLN A 141 21.76 9.71 -1.23
CA GLN A 141 21.35 9.09 -2.48
C GLN A 141 20.48 10.04 -3.31
N ARG A 142 20.45 9.83 -4.62
CA ARG A 142 19.52 10.52 -5.52
C ARG A 142 18.09 10.02 -5.28
N ARG A 143 17.10 10.85 -5.56
CA ARG A 143 15.68 10.47 -5.49
C ARG A 143 15.32 9.53 -6.63
N GLU A 144 15.92 9.75 -7.79
CA GLU A 144 15.70 8.93 -8.97
C GLU A 144 16.42 7.58 -8.83
N ILE A 145 15.70 6.51 -9.17
CA ILE A 145 16.20 5.15 -9.13
C ILE A 145 16.36 4.63 -10.56
N ASP A 146 17.52 4.04 -10.86
CA ASP A 146 17.69 3.20 -12.06
C ASP A 146 16.90 1.90 -11.87
N ARG A 147 15.61 1.94 -12.25
CA ARG A 147 14.65 0.85 -12.00
C ARG A 147 15.14 -0.51 -12.51
N PRO A 148 15.59 -0.67 -13.78
CA PRO A 148 16.08 -1.96 -14.26
C PRO A 148 17.17 -2.58 -13.39
N ARG A 149 18.07 -1.76 -12.85
CA ARG A 149 19.13 -2.21 -11.96
C ARG A 149 18.63 -2.49 -10.55
N ALA A 150 17.93 -1.52 -9.94
CA ALA A 150 17.48 -1.59 -8.56
C ALA A 150 16.47 -2.73 -8.34
N ASP A 151 15.53 -2.92 -9.27
CA ASP A 151 14.51 -3.96 -9.16
C ASP A 151 15.14 -5.36 -9.25
N ARG A 152 16.18 -5.52 -10.07
CA ARG A 152 16.95 -6.78 -10.16
C ARG A 152 17.69 -7.07 -8.86
N GLU A 153 18.29 -6.04 -8.26
CA GLU A 153 19.00 -6.15 -6.99
C GLU A 153 18.03 -6.49 -5.85
N ALA A 154 16.90 -5.79 -5.76
CA ALA A 154 15.84 -6.07 -4.79
C ALA A 154 15.32 -7.51 -4.89
N LYS A 155 15.02 -7.98 -6.11
CA LYS A 155 14.60 -9.39 -6.33
C LYS A 155 15.65 -10.40 -5.88
N ARG A 156 16.95 -10.10 -6.05
CA ARG A 156 18.03 -10.97 -5.57
C ARG A 156 18.09 -11.01 -4.04
N VAL A 157 17.97 -9.86 -3.38
CA VAL A 157 17.94 -9.75 -1.90
C VAL A 157 16.75 -10.53 -1.34
N ILE A 158 15.56 -10.33 -1.90
CA ILE A 158 14.34 -11.07 -1.52
C ILE A 158 14.56 -12.58 -1.68
N ALA A 159 15.09 -13.03 -2.83
CA ALA A 159 15.34 -14.44 -3.07
C ALA A 159 16.38 -15.05 -2.10
N ALA A 160 17.40 -14.28 -1.72
CA ALA A 160 18.39 -14.72 -0.73
C ALA A 160 17.78 -14.85 0.66
N TRP A 161 16.96 -13.89 1.07
CA TRP A 161 16.24 -13.94 2.35
C TRP A 161 15.31 -15.15 2.42
N VAL A 162 14.51 -15.40 1.37
CA VAL A 162 13.62 -16.58 1.32
C VAL A 162 14.42 -17.88 1.49
N ARG A 163 15.53 -18.04 0.76
CA ARG A 163 16.38 -19.24 0.86
C ARG A 163 16.95 -19.43 2.26
N GLY A 164 17.37 -18.36 2.93
CA GLY A 164 17.90 -18.41 4.30
C GLY A 164 16.83 -18.62 5.38
N THR A 165 15.55 -18.43 5.05
CA THR A 165 14.43 -18.54 6.00
C THR A 165 13.70 -19.87 5.90
N THR A 166 13.82 -20.62 4.80
CA THR A 166 13.44 -22.04 4.73
C THR A 166 14.43 -22.88 5.53
N PRO A 167 14.06 -23.49 6.68
CA PRO A 167 14.87 -24.53 7.28
C PRO A 167 14.84 -25.76 6.36
N ASP A 168 15.91 -26.56 6.36
CA ASP A 168 15.93 -27.90 5.77
C ASP A 168 14.77 -28.75 6.33
N ALA A 169 13.63 -28.71 5.66
CA ALA A 169 12.55 -29.66 5.84
C ALA A 169 12.97 -30.97 5.15
N SER A 170 13.95 -31.66 5.73
CA SER A 170 14.38 -33.01 5.37
C SER A 170 15.08 -33.69 6.54
N GLY A 171 14.27 -34.14 7.51
CA GLY A 171 14.41 -35.49 8.05
C GLY A 171 15.57 -35.81 8.98
N GLU A 172 15.61 -35.21 10.17
CA GLU A 172 16.15 -35.92 11.33
C GLU A 172 15.07 -36.88 11.83
N ALA A 173 14.94 -38.01 11.14
CA ALA A 173 14.10 -39.12 11.57
C ALA A 173 14.64 -39.62 12.92
N CYS A 174 13.81 -39.42 13.94
CA CYS A 174 13.98 -39.83 15.32
C CYS A 174 14.56 -41.26 15.42
N ARG A 175 15.86 -41.37 15.72
CA ARG A 175 16.42 -42.56 16.35
C ARG A 175 15.94 -42.59 17.79
N LYS A 176 14.99 -43.46 18.11
CA LYS A 176 14.97 -44.22 19.36
C LYS A 176 14.02 -45.40 19.25
N GLY A 177 14.61 -46.58 19.06
CA GLY A 177 14.03 -47.81 19.59
C GLY A 177 14.38 -47.93 21.07
N SER A 178 13.46 -48.50 21.84
CA SER A 178 13.68 -49.57 22.84
C SER A 178 12.52 -49.54 23.84
N ASP A 179 11.76 -50.63 23.79
CA ASP A 179 11.30 -51.47 24.90
C ASP A 179 10.76 -50.79 26.16
N HIS A 180 9.54 -51.17 26.56
CA HIS A 180 9.34 -51.91 27.80
C HIS A 180 8.08 -52.77 27.72
N ALA A 181 8.19 -53.90 28.43
CA ALA A 181 7.32 -55.07 28.55
C ALA A 181 5.85 -54.79 28.91
#